data_AF-A0AAU6H2N9-F1
#
_entry.id   AF-A0AAU6H2N9-F1
#
_cell.length_a   1.000
_cell.length_b   1.000
_cell.length_c   1.000
_cell.angle_alpha   90.00
_cell.angle_beta   90.00
_cell.angle_gamma   90.00
#
_symmetry.space_group_name_H-M   'P 1'
#
loop_
_entity.id
_entity.type
_entity.pdbx_description
1 polymer ?
#
loop_
_entity_poly.entity_id
_entity_poly.type
_entity_poly.pdbx_seq_one_letter_code
_entity_poly.pdbx_strand_id
1 'polypeptide(L)'
;MSEAARPANPASRRTAGTSGSGAPAPDTLVVVYDLVVGEDEAAPGSPGSAGRDPLREPDALREAQLLDWRVDQPASTAALLFELRTARQLDEGNTALLVMRGLRSFDWTAGAAPEGPTARTVVSGVPGHLDGLFRAEFSFFPDSRLEMLGQRSEFYVLEA
;
A
#
# COMPACT_ATOMS: atom_id res chain seq x y z
N MET A 1 56.16 31.31 44.02
CA MET A 1 55.57 32.09 45.13
C MET A 1 54.06 31.96 45.05
N SER A 2 53.47 31.33 46.08
CA SER A 2 52.06 31.27 46.53
C SER A 2 50.93 31.06 45.48
N GLU A 3 50.15 29.97 45.48
CA GLU A 3 49.20 29.47 46.51
C GLU A 3 48.19 30.53 46.95
N ALA A 4 46.87 30.36 47.06
CA ALA A 4 45.85 29.44 46.56
C ALA A 4 44.51 30.14 46.88
N ALA A 5 43.43 29.82 46.15
CA ALA A 5 42.07 29.82 46.71
C ALA A 5 41.07 29.19 45.73
N ARG A 6 40.84 27.89 45.89
CA ARG A 6 39.50 27.26 45.85
C ARG A 6 39.25 26.74 47.28
N PRO A 7 38.02 26.40 47.75
CA PRO A 7 36.78 26.11 47.00
C PRO A 7 35.47 26.64 47.65
N ALA A 8 34.32 26.46 46.99
CA ALA A 8 33.05 26.02 47.61
C ALA A 8 31.99 25.68 46.54
N ASN A 9 31.63 24.39 46.48
CA ASN A 9 30.35 23.81 46.02
C ASN A 9 29.59 23.41 47.34
N PRO A 10 28.30 23.02 47.46
CA PRO A 10 27.26 22.72 46.45
C PRO A 10 25.82 23.18 46.79
N ALA A 11 24.87 23.02 45.84
CA ALA A 11 23.54 22.39 46.03
C ALA A 11 22.52 22.77 44.94
N SER A 12 22.21 21.78 44.11
CA SER A 12 20.87 21.33 43.69
C SER A 12 19.75 22.34 43.40
N ARG A 13 19.35 22.42 42.11
CA ARG A 13 17.92 22.30 41.76
C ARG A 13 17.74 21.67 40.37
N ARG A 14 17.07 20.52 40.37
CA ARG A 14 16.52 19.83 39.19
C ARG A 14 15.29 20.60 38.68
N THR A 15 15.12 20.64 37.35
CA THR A 15 13.89 20.39 36.56
C THR A 15 14.26 20.64 35.09
N ALA A 16 14.43 19.60 34.27
CA ALA A 16 13.39 19.00 33.42
C ALA A 16 12.77 20.00 32.43
N GLY A 17 13.00 19.78 31.12
CA GLY A 17 12.34 20.56 30.07
C GLY A 17 13.06 20.62 28.72
N THR A 18 13.88 19.64 28.34
CA THR A 18 14.24 19.44 26.92
C THR A 18 13.04 18.82 26.21
N SER A 19 12.20 19.65 25.60
CA SER A 19 11.33 19.20 24.51
C SER A 19 11.85 19.85 23.24
N GLY A 20 12.83 19.19 22.64
CA GLY A 20 13.13 19.40 21.23
C GLY A 20 11.84 19.15 20.47
N SER A 21 11.39 20.17 19.73
CA SER A 21 10.40 20.03 18.69
C SER A 21 10.97 19.06 17.65
N GLY A 22 10.68 17.78 17.82
CA GLY A 22 10.85 16.78 16.78
C GLY A 22 9.80 17.08 15.73
N ALA A 23 10.21 17.77 14.67
CA ALA A 23 9.42 17.86 13.46
C ALA A 23 9.00 16.42 13.06
N PRO A 24 7.73 16.18 12.69
CA PRO A 24 7.35 14.91 12.12
C PRO A 24 8.21 14.65 10.89
N ALA A 25 8.73 13.43 10.77
CA ALA A 25 9.47 12.98 9.59
C ALA A 25 8.66 13.30 8.33
N PRO A 26 9.31 13.71 7.22
CA PRO A 26 8.59 14.03 6.00
C PRO A 26 7.80 12.81 5.55
N ASP A 27 6.55 13.06 5.13
CA ASP A 27 5.67 12.14 4.43
C ASP A 27 6.50 11.22 3.55
N THR A 28 6.56 9.95 3.92
CA THR A 28 7.22 8.94 3.11
C THR A 28 6.33 8.78 1.88
N LEU A 29 6.68 9.51 0.83
CA LEU A 29 6.12 9.35 -0.49
C LEU A 29 6.53 7.95 -0.94
N VAL A 30 5.71 6.95 -0.62
CA VAL A 30 5.93 5.59 -1.12
C VAL A 30 5.65 5.66 -2.61
N VAL A 31 6.72 5.82 -3.39
CA VAL A 31 6.63 5.74 -4.84
C VAL A 31 6.39 4.28 -5.17
N VAL A 32 5.40 3.98 -6.02
CA VAL A 32 5.07 2.60 -6.44
C VAL A 32 6.30 1.79 -6.87
N TYR A 33 7.36 2.44 -7.35
CA TYR A 33 8.65 1.82 -7.65
C TYR A 33 9.33 1.13 -6.44
N ASP A 34 9.29 1.70 -5.23
CA ASP A 34 10.00 1.15 -4.07
C ASP A 34 9.37 -0.16 -3.56
N LEU A 35 8.06 -0.34 -3.77
CA LEU A 35 7.33 -1.56 -3.39
C LEU A 35 7.52 -2.72 -4.38
N VAL A 36 7.80 -2.37 -5.63
CA VAL A 36 8.02 -3.34 -6.72
C VAL A 36 9.47 -3.84 -6.72
N VAL A 37 10.42 -3.02 -6.25
CA VAL A 37 11.86 -3.34 -6.20
C VAL A 37 12.34 -3.72 -4.79
N GLY A 38 11.54 -3.50 -3.75
CA GLY A 38 11.90 -3.81 -2.36
C GLY A 38 12.13 -5.30 -2.12
N GLU A 39 13.38 -5.66 -1.80
CA GLU A 39 13.69 -6.94 -1.16
C GLU A 39 13.02 -7.00 0.22
N ASP A 40 12.64 -8.21 0.58
CA ASP A 40 11.92 -8.65 1.79
C ASP A 40 12.58 -8.12 3.09
N GLU A 41 12.25 -6.89 3.51
CA GLU A 41 12.53 -6.44 4.87
C GLU A 41 11.47 -5.45 5.42
N ALA A 42 11.03 -5.77 6.65
CA ALA A 42 10.09 -5.06 7.52
C ALA A 42 8.59 -5.17 7.17
N ALA A 43 7.93 -6.16 7.79
CA ALA A 43 6.48 -6.19 7.96
C ALA A 43 5.99 -4.92 8.68
N PRO A 44 5.20 -4.04 8.04
CA PRO A 44 4.47 -3.01 8.75
C PRO A 44 3.20 -3.61 9.33
N GLY A 45 2.88 -3.22 10.57
CA GLY A 45 1.58 -3.25 11.25
C GLY A 45 0.62 -4.38 10.89
N SER A 46 0.26 -5.19 11.89
CA SER A 46 -0.89 -6.12 11.82
C SER A 46 -2.02 -5.48 11.01
N PRO A 47 -2.45 -6.09 9.88
CA PRO A 47 -3.49 -5.49 9.05
C PRO A 47 -4.67 -5.23 9.98
N GLY A 48 -5.12 -3.98 10.02
CA GLY A 48 -6.40 -3.67 10.61
C GLY A 48 -7.44 -4.62 10.02
N SER A 49 -8.42 -4.98 10.83
CA SER A 49 -9.48 -5.92 10.43
C SER A 49 -10.30 -5.25 9.32
N ALA A 50 -9.79 -5.26 8.10
CA ALA A 50 -10.55 -4.94 6.91
C ALA A 50 -11.83 -5.77 6.98
N GLY A 51 -13.00 -5.11 7.01
CA GLY A 51 -14.29 -5.77 7.14
C GLY A 51 -14.51 -6.88 6.11
N ARG A 52 -13.74 -6.87 5.01
CA ARG A 52 -13.57 -7.98 4.06
C ARG A 52 -12.13 -8.13 3.57
N ASP A 53 -11.71 -9.35 3.31
CA ASP A 53 -10.39 -9.66 2.73
C ASP A 53 -10.47 -9.79 1.19
N PRO A 54 -9.90 -8.87 0.40
CA PRO A 54 -9.98 -8.89 -1.06
C PRO A 54 -9.17 -10.02 -1.73
N LEU A 55 -8.32 -10.72 -0.98
CA LEU A 55 -7.63 -11.91 -1.47
C LEU A 55 -8.47 -13.18 -1.32
N ARG A 56 -9.60 -13.12 -0.61
CA ARG A 56 -10.44 -14.28 -0.28
C ARG A 56 -11.90 -14.08 -0.61
N GLU A 57 -12.40 -12.85 -0.50
CA GLU A 57 -13.81 -12.52 -0.65
C GLU A 57 -14.07 -11.84 -1.99
N PRO A 58 -15.00 -12.39 -2.80
CA PRO A 58 -15.46 -11.73 -4.01
C PRO A 58 -16.03 -10.33 -3.71
N ASP A 59 -15.77 -9.41 -4.62
CA ASP A 59 -16.29 -8.03 -4.61
C ASP A 59 -15.93 -7.22 -3.36
N ALA A 60 -14.89 -7.60 -2.60
CA ALA A 60 -14.38 -6.80 -1.48
C ALA A 60 -13.83 -5.43 -1.92
N LEU A 61 -13.37 -5.32 -3.17
CA LEU A 61 -12.91 -4.05 -3.78
C LEU A 61 -13.98 -3.39 -4.66
N ARG A 62 -15.25 -3.81 -4.57
CA ARG A 62 -16.32 -3.19 -5.36
C ARG A 62 -16.39 -1.70 -5.06
N GLU A 63 -16.68 -0.89 -6.08
CA GLU A 63 -16.70 0.58 -5.99
C GLU A 63 -15.35 1.25 -5.71
N ALA A 64 -14.25 0.50 -5.45
CA ALA A 64 -12.90 1.05 -5.45
C ALA A 64 -12.51 1.53 -6.86
N GLN A 65 -11.64 2.54 -6.94
CA GLN A 65 -11.16 3.04 -8.23
C GLN A 65 -9.71 2.62 -8.46
N LEU A 66 -9.44 1.96 -9.58
CA LEU A 66 -8.07 1.67 -10.02
C LEU A 66 -7.44 2.97 -10.53
N LEU A 67 -6.40 3.42 -9.82
CA LEU A 67 -5.68 4.66 -10.11
C LEU A 67 -4.50 4.42 -11.06
N ASP A 68 -3.72 3.36 -10.79
CA ASP A 68 -2.55 2.98 -11.59
C ASP A 68 -2.30 1.47 -11.48
N TRP A 69 -1.56 0.93 -12.45
CA TRP A 69 -0.99 -0.41 -12.38
C TRP A 69 0.43 -0.42 -12.94
N ARG A 70 1.26 -1.28 -12.35
CA ARG A 70 2.64 -1.47 -12.79
C ARG A 70 2.94 -2.95 -12.93
N VAL A 71 3.69 -3.28 -13.97
CA VAL A 71 4.25 -4.62 -14.19
C VAL A 71 5.75 -4.49 -14.30
N ASP A 72 6.47 -5.18 -13.43
CA ASP A 72 7.90 -5.38 -13.49
C ASP A 72 8.16 -6.81 -13.93
N GLN A 73 8.56 -6.97 -15.20
CA GLN A 73 8.85 -8.27 -15.79
C GLN A 73 10.11 -8.91 -15.17
N PRO A 74 11.25 -8.21 -15.02
CA PRO A 74 12.41 -8.75 -14.30
C PRO A 74 12.09 -9.31 -12.91
N ALA A 75 11.32 -8.57 -12.10
CA ALA A 75 10.92 -9.00 -10.76
C ALA A 75 9.73 -9.97 -10.77
N SER A 76 9.15 -10.27 -11.94
CA SER A 76 7.91 -11.04 -12.08
C SER A 76 6.84 -10.57 -11.10
N THR A 77 6.59 -9.26 -11.06
CA THR A 77 5.70 -8.63 -10.09
C THR A 77 4.73 -7.68 -10.78
N ALA A 78 3.47 -7.69 -10.36
CA ALA A 78 2.49 -6.66 -10.72
C ALA A 78 1.98 -5.98 -9.46
N ALA A 79 1.71 -4.67 -9.54
CA ALA A 79 1.11 -3.91 -8.46
C ALA A 79 -0.06 -3.08 -9.00
N LEU A 80 -1.19 -3.11 -8.28
CA LEU A 80 -2.36 -2.29 -8.56
C LEU A 80 -2.59 -1.31 -7.42
N LEU A 81 -2.83 -0.04 -7.76
CA LEU A 81 -3.14 1.02 -6.81
C LEU A 81 -4.62 1.38 -6.87
N PHE A 82 -5.30 1.28 -5.74
CA PHE A 82 -6.73 1.56 -5.60
C PHE A 82 -7.00 2.75 -4.68
N GLU A 83 -7.92 3.63 -5.07
CA GLU A 83 -8.60 4.59 -4.18
C GLU A 83 -9.81 3.90 -3.53
N LEU A 84 -9.90 4.00 -2.20
CA LEU A 84 -10.87 3.29 -1.38
C LEU A 84 -11.99 4.19 -0.83
N ARG A 85 -11.92 5.52 -0.96
CA ARG A 85 -12.96 6.43 -0.41
C ARG A 85 -14.37 6.17 -0.95
N THR A 86 -14.48 5.54 -2.11
CA THR A 86 -15.76 5.14 -2.70
C THR A 86 -16.12 3.67 -2.42
N ALA A 87 -15.19 2.86 -1.92
CA ALA A 87 -15.38 1.45 -1.62
C ALA A 87 -16.08 1.27 -0.28
N ARG A 88 -17.35 0.88 -0.30
CA ARG A 88 -18.16 0.73 0.93
C ARG A 88 -17.88 -0.55 1.72
N GLN A 89 -17.14 -1.48 1.13
CA GLN A 89 -16.88 -2.81 1.68
C GLN A 89 -15.64 -2.83 2.59
N LEU A 90 -14.85 -1.76 2.59
CA LEU A 90 -13.67 -1.59 3.42
C LEU A 90 -13.87 -0.40 4.35
N ASP A 91 -13.63 -0.61 5.65
CA ASP A 91 -13.91 0.37 6.69
C ASP A 91 -12.69 1.25 7.05
N GLU A 92 -11.51 0.93 6.50
CA GLU A 92 -10.21 1.52 6.87
C GLU A 92 -9.37 1.88 5.64
N GLY A 93 -8.62 2.99 5.74
CA GLY A 93 -7.73 3.52 4.70
C GLY A 93 -8.39 4.26 3.53
N ASN A 94 -7.64 5.18 2.93
CA ASN A 94 -8.04 5.91 1.72
C ASN A 94 -7.53 5.24 0.44
N THR A 95 -6.49 4.42 0.54
CA THR A 95 -5.81 3.86 -0.63
C THR A 95 -5.35 2.45 -0.31
N ALA A 96 -5.28 1.59 -1.32
CA ALA A 96 -4.73 0.27 -1.16
C ALA A 96 -3.84 -0.16 -2.32
N LEU A 97 -2.93 -1.07 -2.02
CA LEU A 97 -2.05 -1.69 -2.98
C LEU A 97 -2.29 -3.20 -2.99
N LEU A 98 -2.57 -3.74 -4.17
CA LEU A 98 -2.56 -5.19 -4.41
C LEU A 98 -1.28 -5.54 -5.16
N VAL A 99 -0.41 -6.35 -4.54
CA VAL A 99 0.84 -6.81 -5.14
C VAL A 99 0.71 -8.28 -5.47
N MET A 100 1.10 -8.66 -6.68
CA MET A 100 1.19 -10.03 -7.15
C MET A 100 2.63 -10.38 -7.46
N ARG A 101 3.18 -11.38 -6.76
CA ARG A 101 4.56 -11.86 -6.91
C ARG A 101 4.61 -13.19 -7.63
N GLY A 102 5.71 -13.43 -8.36
CA GLY A 102 5.84 -14.62 -9.20
C GLY A 102 4.80 -14.62 -10.34
N LEU A 103 4.52 -13.44 -10.89
CA LEU A 103 3.59 -13.18 -11.98
C LEU A 103 3.86 -14.11 -13.17
N ARG A 104 2.79 -14.72 -13.68
CA ARG A 104 2.79 -15.62 -14.85
C ARG A 104 2.03 -15.02 -16.02
N SER A 105 0.93 -14.33 -15.74
CA SER A 105 0.21 -13.55 -16.74
C SER A 105 -0.35 -12.27 -16.13
N PHE A 106 -0.45 -11.26 -16.99
CA PHE A 106 -1.12 -10.00 -16.73
C PHE A 106 -1.82 -9.60 -18.01
N ASP A 107 -3.15 -9.68 -18.00
CA ASP A 107 -3.99 -9.53 -19.17
C ASP A 107 -4.93 -8.36 -18.94
N TRP A 108 -4.67 -7.24 -19.63
CA TRP A 108 -5.50 -6.05 -19.61
C TRP A 108 -6.28 -5.93 -20.91
N THR A 109 -7.61 -5.86 -20.80
CA THR A 109 -8.50 -5.57 -21.93
C THR A 109 -9.30 -4.31 -21.60
N ALA A 110 -9.32 -3.34 -22.49
CA ALA A 110 -10.19 -2.17 -22.37
C ALA A 110 -10.95 -1.97 -23.67
N GLY A 111 -12.21 -1.55 -23.54
CA GLY A 111 -12.98 -0.99 -24.65
C GLY A 111 -12.39 0.33 -25.15
N ALA A 112 -13.14 1.04 -25.99
CA ALA A 112 -12.73 2.34 -26.52
C ALA A 112 -12.27 3.26 -25.37
N ALA A 113 -11.05 3.77 -25.48
CA ALA A 113 -10.50 4.68 -24.50
C ALA A 113 -11.37 5.96 -24.46
N PRO A 114 -11.81 6.41 -23.28
CA PRO A 114 -12.44 7.71 -23.16
C PRO A 114 -11.48 8.81 -23.60
N GLU A 115 -12.00 9.94 -24.07
CA GLU A 115 -11.19 11.14 -24.37
C GLU A 115 -10.72 11.79 -23.05
N GLY A 116 -9.72 11.19 -22.40
CA GLY A 116 -9.06 11.73 -21.20
C GLY A 116 -8.77 10.70 -20.10
N PRO A 117 -8.05 11.11 -19.04
CA PRO A 117 -7.81 10.28 -17.86
C PRO A 117 -9.14 9.85 -17.26
N THR A 118 -9.36 8.55 -17.13
CA THR A 118 -10.61 8.01 -16.60
C THR A 118 -10.32 7.09 -15.44
N ALA A 119 -10.88 7.44 -14.28
CA ALA A 119 -10.91 6.54 -13.13
C ALA A 119 -11.72 5.29 -13.50
N ARG A 120 -11.13 4.10 -13.29
CA ARG A 120 -11.77 2.83 -13.59
C ARG A 120 -12.32 2.24 -12.31
N THR A 121 -13.64 2.27 -12.17
CA THR A 121 -14.32 1.80 -10.96
C THR A 121 -14.51 0.29 -11.04
N VAL A 122 -14.09 -0.44 -10.01
CA VAL A 122 -14.30 -1.89 -9.91
C VAL A 122 -15.79 -2.17 -9.77
N VAL A 123 -16.35 -2.90 -10.73
CA VAL A 123 -17.74 -3.38 -10.69
C VAL A 123 -17.83 -4.84 -10.26
N SER A 124 -16.76 -5.61 -10.46
CA SER A 124 -16.61 -6.95 -9.89
C SER A 124 -15.13 -7.30 -9.67
N GLY A 125 -14.86 -8.07 -8.61
CA GLY A 125 -13.55 -8.64 -8.32
C GLY A 125 -13.67 -10.08 -7.84
N VAL A 126 -12.98 -11.01 -8.48
CA VAL A 126 -13.04 -12.44 -8.14
C VAL A 126 -11.62 -12.95 -7.85
N PRO A 127 -11.27 -13.12 -6.56
CA PRO A 127 -10.07 -13.85 -6.20
C PRO A 127 -10.30 -15.35 -6.39
N GLY A 128 -9.24 -16.09 -6.71
CA GLY A 128 -9.32 -17.53 -6.92
C GLY A 128 -7.96 -18.18 -7.05
N HIS A 129 -7.97 -19.45 -7.46
CA HIS A 129 -6.75 -20.18 -7.80
C HIS A 129 -6.93 -20.93 -9.12
N LEU A 130 -5.86 -21.03 -9.90
CA LEU A 130 -5.81 -21.79 -11.15
C LEU A 130 -4.46 -22.51 -11.22
N ASP A 131 -4.48 -23.84 -11.36
CA ASP A 131 -3.28 -24.68 -11.42
C ASP A 131 -2.27 -24.44 -10.28
N GLY A 132 -2.79 -24.15 -9.08
CA GLY A 132 -1.99 -23.87 -7.88
C GLY A 132 -1.42 -22.45 -7.81
N LEU A 133 -1.73 -21.59 -8.77
CA LEU A 133 -1.41 -20.16 -8.77
C LEU A 133 -2.60 -19.36 -8.23
N PHE A 134 -2.31 -18.25 -7.56
CA PHE A 134 -3.32 -17.26 -7.22
C PHE A 134 -3.80 -16.55 -8.48
N ARG A 135 -5.11 -16.35 -8.58
CA ARG A 135 -5.79 -15.65 -9.66
C ARG A 135 -6.54 -14.46 -9.10
N ALA A 136 -6.39 -13.30 -9.73
CA ALA A 136 -7.25 -12.15 -9.51
C ALA A 136 -7.87 -11.71 -10.83
N GLU A 137 -9.20 -11.61 -10.84
CA GLU A 137 -9.94 -11.08 -11.97
C GLU A 137 -10.72 -9.84 -11.53
N PHE A 138 -10.65 -8.77 -12.31
CA PHE A 138 -11.41 -7.55 -12.09
C PHE A 138 -12.14 -7.13 -13.35
N SER A 139 -13.37 -6.67 -13.18
CA SER A 139 -14.12 -5.95 -14.20
C SER A 139 -14.33 -4.52 -13.75
N PHE A 140 -14.19 -3.57 -14.66
CA PHE A 140 -14.28 -2.15 -14.37
C PHE A 140 -15.25 -1.42 -15.27
N PHE A 141 -15.75 -0.29 -14.76
CA PHE A 141 -16.44 0.73 -15.51
C PHE A 141 -15.52 1.96 -15.70
N PRO A 142 -15.38 2.52 -16.92
CA PRO A 142 -15.94 2.03 -18.18
C PRO A 142 -15.25 0.75 -18.68
N ASP A 143 -15.98 0.00 -19.51
CA ASP A 143 -15.72 -1.37 -20.00
C ASP A 143 -14.22 -1.73 -20.08
N SER A 144 -13.74 -2.41 -19.04
CA SER A 144 -12.40 -2.98 -19.01
C SER A 144 -12.33 -4.16 -18.06
N ARG A 145 -11.36 -5.05 -18.31
CA ARG A 145 -11.12 -6.25 -17.55
C ARG A 145 -9.63 -6.43 -17.34
N LEU A 146 -9.27 -6.84 -16.13
CA LEU A 146 -7.92 -7.23 -15.76
C LEU A 146 -7.95 -8.67 -15.24
N GLU A 147 -7.04 -9.48 -15.72
CA GLU A 147 -6.76 -10.79 -15.15
C GLU A 147 -5.27 -10.89 -14.83
N MET A 148 -4.96 -11.42 -13.65
CA MET A 148 -3.59 -11.68 -13.22
C MET A 148 -3.48 -13.08 -12.63
N LEU A 149 -2.38 -13.76 -12.95
CA LEU A 149 -2.00 -15.05 -12.39
C LEU A 149 -0.60 -14.96 -11.79
N GLY A 150 -0.42 -15.44 -10.56
CA GLY A 150 0.86 -15.35 -9.85
C GLY A 150 0.99 -16.36 -8.72
N GLN A 151 2.16 -16.43 -8.11
CA GLN A 151 2.42 -17.41 -7.04
C GLN A 151 1.83 -16.95 -5.70
N ARG A 152 1.86 -15.65 -5.43
CA ARG A 152 1.40 -15.05 -4.17
C ARG A 152 0.79 -13.68 -4.42
N SER A 153 -0.13 -13.30 -3.54
CA SER A 153 -0.72 -11.97 -3.50
C SER A 153 -0.64 -11.40 -2.10
N GLU A 154 -0.40 -10.10 -2.04
CA GLU A 154 -0.32 -9.30 -0.82
C GLU A 154 -1.23 -8.08 -1.01
N PHE A 155 -2.00 -7.74 0.03
CA PHE A 155 -2.89 -6.58 0.01
C PHE A 155 -2.53 -5.66 1.18
N TYR A 156 -2.28 -4.40 0.85
CA TYR A 156 -1.89 -3.37 1.82
C TYR A 156 -2.90 -2.25 1.79
N VAL A 157 -3.40 -1.87 2.97
CA VAL A 157 -4.18 -0.66 3.17
C VAL A 157 -3.23 0.45 3.60
N LEU A 158 -3.31 1.60 2.93
CA LEU A 158 -2.46 2.75 3.18
C LEU A 158 -3.30 3.85 3.83
N GLU A 159 -2.84 4.31 4.99
CA GLU A 159 -3.33 5.53 5.63
C GLU A 159 -2.62 6.72 4.98
N ALA A 160 -3.39 7.70 4.52
CA ALA A 160 -2.91 8.96 3.96
C ALA A 160 -3.45 10.12 4.78
#